data_AF-A0A5C7Q1L7-F1
#
_entry.id   AF-A0A5C7Q1L7-F1
#
_cell.length_a   1.000
_cell.length_b   1.000
_cell.length_c   1.000
_cell.angle_alpha   90.00
_cell.angle_beta   90.00
_cell.angle_gamma   90.00
#
_symmetry.space_group_name_H-M   'P 1'
#
loop_
_entity.id
_entity.type
_entity.pdbx_description
1 polymer ?
#
loop_
_entity_poly.entity_id
_entity_poly.type
_entity_poly.pdbx_seq_one_letter_code
_entity_poly.pdbx_strand_id
1 'polypeptide(L)'
;MSDTTIWVALVVALLIVLVAAGRVAWQWWNDANTHAIAEAARRLVEAAEQQFREPKSGSIKFAWVTGRLQRRFPGVDWDRLAEYVEQAVLHLNTARAASATYRHRTGSHHDEQ
;
A
#
# COMPACT_ATOMS: atom_id res chain seq x y z
N MET A 1 50.80 -9.79 13.36
CA MET A 1 49.79 -9.56 12.31
C MET A 1 50.50 -8.92 11.14
N SER A 2 50.36 -9.48 9.93
CA SER A 2 50.96 -8.87 8.74
C SER A 2 50.12 -7.67 8.29
N ASP A 3 50.77 -6.69 7.68
CA ASP A 3 50.16 -5.45 7.18
C ASP A 3 48.95 -5.72 6.27
N THR A 4 49.02 -6.80 5.48
CA THR A 4 47.93 -7.30 4.62
C THR A 4 46.66 -7.69 5.40
N THR A 5 46.79 -8.22 6.61
CA THR A 5 45.62 -8.59 7.44
C THR A 5 44.87 -7.34 7.92
N ILE A 6 45.60 -6.25 8.20
CA ILE A 6 45.01 -4.97 8.63
C ILE A 6 44.23 -4.34 7.47
N TRP A 7 44.82 -4.30 6.26
CA TRP A 7 44.15 -3.79 5.06
C TRP A 7 42.88 -4.56 4.70
N VAL A 8 42.93 -5.90 4.72
CA VAL A 8 41.76 -6.74 4.43
C VAL A 8 40.64 -6.48 5.45
N ALA A 9 40.97 -6.38 6.74
CA ALA A 9 39.99 -6.09 7.78
C ALA A 9 39.31 -4.72 7.57
N LEU A 10 40.06 -3.69 7.18
CA LEU A 10 39.52 -2.36 6.90
C LEU A 10 38.57 -2.35 5.69
N VAL A 11 38.93 -3.07 4.61
CA VAL A 11 38.07 -3.18 3.42
C VAL A 11 36.76 -3.91 3.75
N VAL A 12 36.85 -5.01 4.50
CA VAL A 12 35.66 -5.76 4.92
C VAL A 12 34.76 -4.91 5.83
N ALA A 13 35.34 -4.19 6.79
CA ALA A 13 34.59 -3.29 7.66
C ALA A 13 33.90 -2.18 6.86
N LEU A 14 34.58 -1.58 5.89
CA LEU A 14 34.01 -0.55 5.01
C LEU A 14 32.83 -1.10 4.19
N LEU A 15 32.97 -2.29 3.61
CA LEU A 15 31.89 -2.93 2.85
C LEU A 15 30.66 -3.21 3.73
N ILE A 16 30.85 -3.68 4.96
CA ILE A 16 29.76 -3.91 5.91
C ILE A 16 29.04 -2.59 6.22
N VAL A 17 29.78 -1.51 6.46
CA VAL A 17 29.20 -0.19 6.73
C VAL A 17 28.40 0.32 5.52
N LEU A 18 28.91 0.16 4.30
CA LEU A 18 28.20 0.57 3.08
C LEU A 18 26.91 -0.23 2.87
N VAL A 19 26.95 -1.54 3.10
CA VAL A 19 25.76 -2.39 3.01
C VAL A 19 24.73 -2.02 4.08
N ALA A 20 25.16 -1.78 5.31
CA ALA A 20 24.28 -1.36 6.40
C ALA A 20 23.63 0.00 6.12
N ALA A 21 24.42 0.99 5.68
CA ALA A 21 23.91 2.31 5.30
C ALA A 21 22.90 2.24 4.15
N GLY A 22 23.19 1.42 3.12
CA GLY A 22 22.25 1.17 2.03
C GLY A 22 20.94 0.52 2.49
N ARG A 23 21.01 -0.42 3.44
CA ARG A 23 19.83 -1.08 4.01
C ARG A 23 18.98 -0.13 4.84
N VAL A 24 19.60 0.72 5.66
CA VAL A 24 18.88 1.72 6.47
C VAL A 24 18.21 2.77 5.57
N ALA A 25 18.92 3.26 4.55
CA ALA A 25 18.35 4.18 3.57
C ALA A 25 17.17 3.55 2.81
N TRP A 26 17.27 2.27 2.46
CA TRP A 26 16.19 1.52 1.82
C TRP A 26 14.99 1.35 2.73
N GLN A 27 15.18 0.97 3.99
CA GLN A 27 14.10 0.82 4.97
C GLN A 27 13.35 2.14 5.18
N TRP A 28 14.08 3.22 5.40
CA TRP A 28 13.49 4.55 5.59
C TRP A 28 12.66 4.99 4.38
N TRP A 29 13.18 4.77 3.16
CA TRP A 29 12.45 5.08 1.93
C TRP A 29 11.20 4.20 1.77
N ASN A 30 11.30 2.92 2.13
CA ASN A 30 10.20 1.98 2.00
C ASN A 30 9.07 2.27 2.99
N ASP A 31 9.38 2.70 4.21
CA ASP A 31 8.40 3.10 5.22
C ASP A 31 7.65 4.37 4.80
N ALA A 32 8.38 5.38 4.29
CA ALA A 32 7.78 6.60 3.76
C ALA A 32 6.85 6.32 2.57
N ASN A 33 7.26 5.42 1.66
CA ASN A 33 6.44 5.04 0.52
C ASN A 33 5.23 4.22 0.91
N THR A 34 5.31 3.38 1.94
CA THR A 34 4.21 2.49 2.37
C THR A 34 2.93 3.26 2.67
N HIS A 35 3.03 4.36 3.44
CA HIS A 35 1.87 5.21 3.74
C HIS A 35 1.33 5.92 2.49
N ALA A 36 2.22 6.44 1.64
CA ALA A 36 1.84 7.14 0.42
C ALA A 36 1.15 6.22 -0.59
N ILE A 37 1.60 4.97 -0.73
CA ILE A 37 1.02 3.97 -1.62
C ILE A 37 -0.36 3.55 -1.09
N ALA A 38 -0.50 3.29 0.21
CA ALA A 38 -1.78 2.93 0.82
C ALA A 38 -2.83 4.04 0.66
N GLU A 39 -2.45 5.29 0.91
CA GLU A 39 -3.31 6.47 0.72
C GLU A 39 -3.72 6.63 -0.76
N ALA A 40 -2.76 6.49 -1.68
CA ALA A 40 -3.02 6.57 -3.11
C ALA A 40 -3.94 5.44 -3.58
N ALA A 41 -3.72 4.21 -3.10
CA ALA A 41 -4.55 3.05 -3.41
C ALA A 41 -6.00 3.28 -2.97
N ARG A 42 -6.24 3.77 -1.74
CA ARG A 42 -7.58 4.12 -1.26
C ARG A 42 -8.29 5.13 -2.17
N ARG A 43 -7.64 6.26 -2.45
CA ARG A 43 -8.22 7.31 -3.29
C ARG A 43 -8.52 6.82 -4.71
N LEU A 44 -7.64 5.99 -5.28
CA LEU A 44 -7.85 5.42 -6.61
C LEU A 44 -8.97 4.38 -6.63
N VAL A 45 -9.08 3.54 -5.59
CA VAL A 45 -10.20 2.58 -5.46
C VAL A 45 -11.53 3.31 -5.33
N GLU A 46 -11.60 4.36 -4.50
CA GLU A 46 -12.80 5.20 -4.39
C GLU A 46 -13.16 5.87 -5.71
N ALA A 47 -12.17 6.43 -6.42
CA ALA A 47 -12.37 7.01 -7.74
C ALA A 47 -12.85 5.96 -8.76
N ALA A 48 -12.29 4.75 -8.74
CA ALA A 48 -12.71 3.66 -9.61
C ALA A 48 -14.15 3.21 -9.33
N GLU A 49 -14.58 3.19 -8.07
CA GLU A 49 -15.96 2.90 -7.68
C GLU A 49 -16.94 3.97 -8.17
N GLN A 50 -16.54 5.24 -8.18
CA GLN A 50 -17.36 6.34 -8.69
C GLN A 50 -17.43 6.34 -10.23
N GLN A 51 -16.29 6.07 -10.89
CA GLN A 51 -16.14 6.09 -12.34
C GLN A 51 -16.82 4.89 -13.00
N PHE A 52 -16.67 3.70 -12.42
CA PHE A 52 -17.19 2.45 -12.96
C PHE A 52 -18.36 1.96 -12.09
N ARG A 53 -19.57 2.45 -12.39
CA ARG A 53 -20.80 2.07 -11.66
C ARG A 53 -21.37 0.72 -12.08
N GLU A 54 -20.85 0.13 -13.16
CA GLU A 54 -21.36 -1.14 -13.69
C GLU A 54 -21.06 -2.31 -12.74
N PRO A 55 -22.05 -3.17 -12.45
CA PRO A 55 -21.83 -4.38 -11.67
C PRO A 55 -20.88 -5.33 -12.42
N LYS A 56 -20.03 -6.05 -11.66
CA LYS A 56 -19.01 -7.00 -12.17
C LYS A 56 -17.83 -6.39 -12.93
N SER A 57 -17.64 -5.07 -12.88
CA SER A 57 -16.46 -4.36 -13.44
C SER A 57 -15.17 -4.48 -12.62
N GLY A 58 -15.09 -5.45 -11.69
CA GLY A 58 -14.00 -5.53 -10.70
C GLY A 58 -12.60 -5.67 -11.32
N SER A 59 -12.45 -6.47 -12.37
CA SER A 59 -11.17 -6.64 -13.08
C SER A 59 -10.73 -5.37 -13.80
N ILE A 60 -11.68 -4.62 -14.38
CA ILE A 60 -11.41 -3.34 -15.07
C ILE A 60 -10.99 -2.28 -14.05
N LYS A 61 -11.72 -2.18 -12.92
CA LYS A 61 -11.37 -1.29 -11.81
C LYS A 61 -9.97 -1.61 -11.29
N PHE A 62 -9.67 -2.88 -11.06
CA PHE A 62 -8.37 -3.33 -10.59
C PHE A 62 -7.26 -2.93 -11.55
N ALA A 63 -7.38 -3.26 -12.84
CA ALA A 63 -6.39 -2.91 -13.87
C ALA A 63 -6.19 -1.40 -13.99
N TRP A 64 -7.25 -0.61 -13.86
CA TRP A 64 -7.18 0.84 -13.89
C TRP A 64 -6.43 1.42 -12.68
N VAL A 65 -6.73 0.93 -11.47
CA VAL A 65 -6.09 1.36 -10.23
C VAL A 65 -4.60 0.97 -10.23
N THR A 66 -4.29 -0.29 -10.50
CA THR A 66 -2.90 -0.79 -10.49
C THR A 66 -2.06 -0.15 -11.58
N GLY A 67 -2.61 0.07 -12.78
CA GLY A 67 -1.93 0.80 -13.85
C GLY A 67 -1.56 2.24 -13.49
N ARG A 68 -2.38 2.91 -12.67
CA ARG A 68 -2.03 4.25 -12.14
C ARG A 68 -1.01 4.19 -11.01
N LEU A 69 -1.13 3.23 -10.10
CA LEU A 69 -0.17 3.04 -9.02
C LEU A 69 1.22 2.74 -9.55
N GLN A 70 1.34 1.86 -10.55
CA GLN A 70 2.62 1.51 -11.16
C GLN A 70 3.31 2.70 -11.84
N ARG A 71 2.54 3.58 -12.50
CA ARG A 71 3.08 4.83 -13.07
C ARG A 71 3.57 5.80 -12.00
N ARG A 72 2.89 5.83 -10.85
CA ARG A 72 3.21 6.72 -9.73
C ARG A 72 4.38 6.19 -8.89
N PHE A 73 4.51 4.87 -8.80
CA PHE A 73 5.46 4.13 -7.97
C PHE A 73 6.17 3.04 -8.79
N PRO A 74 7.02 3.40 -9.77
CA PRO A 74 7.62 2.44 -10.70
C PRO A 74 8.64 1.50 -10.05
N GLY A 75 9.15 1.84 -8.86
CA GLY A 75 10.09 1.02 -8.10
C GLY A 75 9.44 0.02 -7.13
N VAL A 76 8.11 -0.05 -7.11
CA VAL A 76 7.36 -0.95 -6.23
C VAL A 76 6.92 -2.16 -7.03
N ASP A 77 7.13 -3.33 -6.44
CA ASP A 77 6.73 -4.60 -7.03
C ASP A 77 5.21 -4.67 -7.26
N TRP A 78 4.82 -5.32 -8.36
CA TRP A 78 3.41 -5.40 -8.76
C TRP A 78 2.55 -6.13 -7.73
N ASP A 79 3.05 -7.21 -7.13
CA ASP A 79 2.33 -7.99 -6.13
C ASP A 79 2.08 -7.14 -4.88
N ARG A 80 3.09 -6.36 -4.49
CA ARG A 80 2.98 -5.43 -3.37
C ARG A 80 1.97 -4.31 -3.64
N LEU A 81 1.90 -3.79 -4.86
CA LEU A 81 0.85 -2.82 -5.25
C LEU A 81 -0.54 -3.46 -5.20
N ALA A 82 -0.68 -4.71 -5.65
CA ALA A 82 -1.94 -5.45 -5.59
C ALA A 82 -2.44 -5.63 -4.14
N GLU A 83 -1.54 -5.95 -3.20
CA GLU A 83 -1.87 -6.04 -1.78
C GLU A 83 -2.47 -4.73 -1.22
N TYR A 84 -1.89 -3.58 -1.55
CA TYR A 84 -2.44 -2.29 -1.11
C TYR A 84 -3.82 -2.01 -1.71
N VAL A 85 -4.05 -2.42 -2.96
CA VAL A 85 -5.36 -2.29 -3.60
C VAL A 85 -6.38 -3.20 -2.92
N GLU A 86 -6.03 -4.44 -2.61
CA GLU A 86 -6.90 -5.37 -1.89
C GLU A 86 -7.25 -4.85 -0.49
N GLN A 87 -6.26 -4.38 0.27
CA GLN A 87 -6.50 -3.76 1.57
C GLN A 87 -7.42 -2.53 1.49
N ALA A 88 -7.26 -1.70 0.46
CA ALA A 88 -8.13 -0.55 0.23
C ALA A 88 -9.58 -0.96 -0.07
N VAL A 89 -9.78 -1.99 -0.91
CA VAL A 89 -11.12 -2.53 -1.20
C VAL A 89 -11.76 -3.13 0.05
N LEU A 90 -11.01 -3.90 0.84
CA LEU A 90 -11.48 -4.47 2.10
C LEU A 90 -11.93 -3.37 3.07
N HIS A 91 -11.13 -2.30 3.22
CA HIS A 91 -11.48 -1.17 4.07
C HIS A 91 -12.77 -0.48 3.60
N LEU A 92 -12.93 -0.28 2.30
CA LEU A 92 -14.14 0.33 1.75
C LEU A 92 -15.38 -0.54 2.00
N ASN A 93 -15.24 -1.86 1.85
CA ASN A 93 -16.33 -2.81 2.09
C ASN A 93 -16.73 -2.87 3.57
N THR A 94 -15.77 -2.86 4.50
CA THR A 94 -16.06 -2.81 5.93
C THR A 94 -16.72 -1.50 6.34
N ALA A 95 -16.28 -0.36 5.80
CA ALA A 95 -16.91 0.94 6.04
C ALA A 95 -18.36 0.99 5.52
N ARG A 96 -18.62 0.41 4.34
CA ARG A 96 -19.98 0.28 3.77
C ARG A 96 -20.87 -0.61 4.62
N ALA A 97 -20.35 -1.76 5.07
CA ALA A 97 -21.08 -2.68 5.95
C ALA A 97 -21.45 -2.01 7.28
N ALA A 98 -20.50 -1.33 7.93
CA ALA A 98 -20.75 -0.60 9.18
C ALA A 98 -21.83 0.50 9.01
N SER A 99 -21.77 1.25 7.90
CA SER A 99 -22.76 2.29 7.58
C SER A 99 -24.16 1.70 7.34
N ALA A 100 -24.25 0.52 6.71
CA ALA A 100 -25.51 -0.17 6.49
C ALA A 100 -26.14 -0.64 7.82
N THR A 101 -25.33 -1.18 8.73
CA THR A 101 -25.79 -1.60 10.07
C THR A 101 -26.33 -0.42 10.89
N TYR A 102 -25.67 0.76 10.83
CA TYR A 102 -26.14 1.94 11.56
C TYR A 102 -27.51 2.42 11.07
N ARG A 103 -27.73 2.51 9.75
CA ARG A 103 -29.05 2.90 9.21
C ARG A 103 -30.17 1.97 9.63
N HIS A 104 -29.91 0.66 9.67
CA HIS A 104 -30.92 -0.32 10.10
C HIS A 104 -31.30 -0.14 11.58
N ARG A 105 -30.33 0.21 12.45
CA ARG A 105 -30.58 0.44 13.88
C ARG A 105 -31.34 1.74 14.15
N THR A 106 -31.04 2.80 13.41
CA THR A 106 -31.71 4.10 13.61
C THR A 106 -33.11 4.13 12.98
N GLY A 107 -33.31 3.42 11.87
CA GLY A 107 -34.63 3.29 11.23
C GLY A 107 -35.64 2.50 12.07
N SER A 108 -35.19 1.47 12.80
CA SER A 108 -36.08 0.64 13.63
C SER A 108 -36.57 1.30 14.92
N HIS A 109 -36.08 2.49 15.28
CA HIS A 109 -36.54 3.25 16.46
C HIS A 109 -37.54 4.36 16.12
N HIS A 110 -37.85 4.58 14.84
CA HIS A 110 -38.76 5.66 14.43
C HIS A 110 -40.21 5.19 14.20
N ASP A 111 -40.46 3.89 14.17
CA ASP A 111 -41.79 3.30 13.90
C ASP A 111 -42.56 2.89 15.18
N GLU A 112 -42.07 3.24 16.38
CA GLU A 112 -42.72 2.90 17.68
C GLU A 112 -43.28 4.12 18.45
N GLN A 113 -43.63 5.22 17.75
CA GLN A 113 -44.34 6.36 18.37
C GLN A 113 -45.69 6.63 17.73
#